data_AF-A0A3C2B5Y9-F1
#
_entry.id   AF-A0A3C2B5Y9-F1
#
_cell.length_a   1.000
_cell.length_b   1.000
_cell.length_c   1.000
_cell.angle_alpha   90.00
_cell.angle_beta   90.00
_cell.angle_gamma   90.00
#
_symmetry.space_group_name_H-M   'P 1'
#
loop_
_entity.id
_entity.type
_entity.pdbx_description
1 polymer ?
#
loop_
_entity_poly.entity_id
_entity_poly.type
_entity_poly.pdbx_seq_one_letter_code
_entity_poly.pdbx_strand_id
1 'polypeptide(L)'
;MNGALDRDHELARVLAHEAGQLLLGVRSTTPVAELKAAGDAASHVHLVARLAAERPDDRVLSEEAAAHERTAAAGSGRVWIIDPLDGTTNFLHGFPQFAVSIALLHKGRLEQGVVYDPLRQELFTATRGAGALLN
;
A
#
# COMPACT_ATOMS: atom_id res chain seq x y z
N MET A 1 4.73 8.10 -22.90
CA MET A 1 4.97 7.09 -21.85
C MET A 1 3.97 5.95 -22.07
N ASN A 2 4.31 4.72 -21.70
CA ASN A 2 3.57 3.52 -22.09
C ASN A 2 2.31 3.40 -21.22
N GLY A 3 1.11 3.55 -21.80
CA GLY A 3 -0.13 3.83 -21.05
C GLY A 3 -0.58 2.76 -20.03
N ALA A 4 0.06 1.60 -19.94
CA ALA A 4 -0.16 0.63 -18.86
C ALA A 4 0.59 1.01 -17.57
N LEU A 5 1.82 1.53 -17.68
CA LEU A 5 2.62 1.95 -16.52
C LEU A 5 2.01 3.19 -15.85
N ASP A 6 1.47 4.10 -16.65
CA ASP A 6 0.78 5.30 -16.14
C ASP A 6 -0.48 4.92 -15.35
N ARG A 7 -1.21 3.87 -15.76
CA ARG A 7 -2.36 3.34 -15.01
C ARG A 7 -1.99 2.65 -13.71
N ASP A 8 -0.85 1.97 -13.66
CA ASP A 8 -0.38 1.32 -12.43
C ASP A 8 0.14 2.34 -11.41
N HIS A 9 0.82 3.38 -11.87
CA HIS A 9 1.20 4.52 -11.03
C HIS A 9 -0.02 5.17 -10.40
N GLU A 10 -1.03 5.50 -11.22
CA GLU A 10 -2.26 6.12 -10.72
C GLU A 10 -3.01 5.21 -9.75
N LEU A 11 -3.12 3.91 -10.05
CA LEU A 11 -3.71 2.94 -9.14
C LEU A 11 -2.99 2.93 -7.79
N ALA A 12 -1.65 2.90 -7.78
CA ALA A 12 -0.87 2.93 -6.54
C ALA A 12 -1.15 4.20 -5.71
N ARG A 13 -1.26 5.37 -6.36
CA ARG A 13 -1.60 6.63 -5.70
C ARG A 13 -2.99 6.58 -5.05
N VAL A 14 -3.99 6.13 -5.79
CA VAL A 14 -5.38 6.00 -5.30
C VAL A 14 -5.44 5.06 -4.11
N LEU A 15 -4.82 3.89 -4.21
CA LEU A 15 -4.83 2.89 -3.14
C LEU A 15 -4.13 3.38 -1.87
N ALA A 16 -2.97 4.03 -2.01
CA ALA A 16 -2.26 4.59 -0.87
C ALA A 16 -3.10 5.67 -0.17
N HIS A 17 -3.76 6.54 -0.94
CA HIS A 17 -4.64 7.57 -0.38
C HIS A 17 -5.83 6.97 0.37
N GLU A 18 -6.57 6.04 -0.24
CA GLU A 18 -7.73 5.38 0.37
C GLU A 18 -7.37 4.63 1.64
N ALA A 19 -6.31 3.83 1.61
CA ALA A 19 -5.80 3.12 2.79
C ALA A 19 -5.38 4.10 3.90
N GLY A 20 -4.72 5.20 3.54
CA GLY A 20 -4.39 6.26 4.49
C GLY A 20 -5.62 6.89 5.15
N GLN A 21 -6.70 7.14 4.39
CA GLN A 21 -7.95 7.64 4.96
C GLN A 21 -8.61 6.62 5.90
N LEU A 22 -8.60 5.33 5.54
CA LEU A 22 -9.10 4.26 6.41
C LEU A 22 -8.34 4.23 7.74
N LEU A 23 -7.00 4.32 7.69
CA LEU A 23 -6.17 4.35 8.90
C LEU A 23 -6.48 5.55 9.80
N LEU A 24 -6.71 6.74 9.23
CA LEU A 24 -7.14 7.91 10.00
C LEU A 24 -8.50 7.68 10.68
N GLY A 25 -9.45 7.10 9.96
CA GLY A 25 -10.76 6.72 10.49
C GLY A 25 -10.62 5.77 11.68
N VAL A 26 -9.94 4.63 11.48
CA VAL A 26 -9.67 3.63 12.52
C VAL A 26 -8.99 4.26 13.74
N ARG A 27 -7.96 5.08 13.52
CA ARG A 27 -7.23 5.77 14.60
C ARG A 27 -8.10 6.72 15.41
N SER A 28 -9.13 7.29 14.81
CA SER A 28 -10.04 8.22 15.49
C SER A 28 -11.16 7.52 16.26
N THR A 29 -11.54 6.30 15.90
CA THR A 29 -12.74 5.62 16.43
C THR A 29 -12.45 4.38 17.26
N THR A 30 -11.27 3.78 17.13
CA THR A 30 -10.96 2.48 17.72
C THR A 30 -10.24 2.62 19.07
N PRO A 31 -10.63 1.84 20.10
CA PRO A 31 -9.89 1.80 21.37
C PRO A 31 -8.42 1.41 21.17
N VAL A 32 -7.52 2.02 21.95
CA VAL A 32 -6.05 1.82 21.84
C VAL A 32 -5.65 0.34 21.89
N ALA A 33 -6.32 -0.48 22.71
CA ALA A 33 -6.01 -1.91 22.85
C ALA A 33 -6.21 -2.71 21.55
N GLU A 34 -7.10 -2.26 20.66
CA GLU A 34 -7.44 -2.92 19.40
C GLU A 34 -6.83 -2.21 18.18
N LEU A 35 -6.28 -1.01 18.40
CA LEU A 35 -5.93 -0.07 17.36
C LEU A 35 -4.92 -0.63 16.34
N LYS A 36 -3.88 -1.31 16.82
CA LYS A 36 -2.90 -1.99 15.94
C LYS A 36 -3.60 -2.97 15.00
N ALA A 37 -4.28 -3.95 15.58
CA ALA A 37 -4.91 -5.04 14.83
C ALA A 37 -5.99 -4.51 13.87
N ALA A 38 -6.78 -3.53 14.30
CA ALA A 38 -7.80 -2.91 13.46
C ALA A 38 -7.19 -2.12 12.30
N GLY A 39 -6.10 -1.37 12.52
CA GLY A 39 -5.41 -0.60 11.49
C GLY A 39 -4.78 -1.48 10.42
N ASP A 40 -3.99 -2.46 10.86
CA ASP A 40 -3.34 -3.45 10.00
C ASP A 40 -4.39 -4.17 9.15
N ALA A 41 -5.43 -4.74 9.79
CA ALA A 41 -6.47 -5.49 9.09
C ALA A 41 -7.28 -4.64 8.11
N ALA A 42 -7.72 -3.44 8.51
CA ALA A 42 -8.54 -2.58 7.66
C ALA A 42 -7.78 -2.15 6.38
N SER A 43 -6.54 -1.72 6.54
CA SER A 43 -5.70 -1.31 5.41
C SER A 43 -5.33 -2.51 4.52
N HIS A 44 -4.90 -3.63 5.11
CA HIS A 44 -4.53 -4.85 4.39
C HIS A 44 -5.69 -5.38 3.54
N VAL A 45 -6.86 -5.59 4.16
CA VAL A 45 -8.04 -6.16 3.48
C VAL A 45 -8.46 -5.28 2.31
N HIS A 46 -8.49 -3.96 2.51
CA HIS A 46 -8.83 -3.01 1.44
C HIS A 46 -7.85 -3.09 0.27
N LEU A 47 -6.54 -3.02 0.55
CA LEU A 47 -5.51 -3.03 -0.49
C LEU A 47 -5.51 -4.34 -1.28
N VAL A 48 -5.57 -5.49 -0.60
CA VAL A 48 -5.61 -6.81 -1.26
C VAL A 48 -6.86 -6.97 -2.11
N ALA A 49 -8.03 -6.62 -1.58
CA ALA A 49 -9.29 -6.74 -2.33
C ALA A 49 -9.31 -5.86 -3.58
N ARG A 50 -8.83 -4.61 -3.46
CA ARG A 50 -8.75 -3.69 -4.60
C ARG A 50 -7.75 -4.15 -5.65
N LEU A 51 -6.57 -4.62 -5.24
CA LEU A 51 -5.57 -5.14 -6.18
C LEU A 51 -6.08 -6.42 -6.87
N ALA A 52 -6.76 -7.31 -6.17
CA ALA A 52 -7.35 -8.51 -6.76
C ALA A 52 -8.45 -8.16 -7.78
N ALA A 53 -9.24 -7.12 -7.55
CA ALA A 53 -10.27 -6.67 -8.48
C ALA A 53 -9.69 -5.96 -9.72
N GLU A 54 -8.71 -5.09 -9.53
CA GLU A 54 -8.14 -4.25 -10.60
C GLU A 54 -7.03 -4.96 -11.39
N ARG A 55 -6.34 -5.91 -10.77
CA ARG A 55 -5.17 -6.63 -11.30
C ARG A 55 -5.23 -8.12 -10.90
N PRO A 56 -6.26 -8.87 -11.35
CA PRO A 56 -6.48 -10.26 -10.93
C PRO A 56 -5.34 -11.24 -11.29
N ASP A 57 -4.53 -10.92 -12.30
CA ASP A 57 -3.39 -11.75 -12.73
C ASP A 57 -2.08 -11.42 -12.00
N ASP A 58 -2.04 -10.32 -11.22
CA ASP A 58 -0.87 -9.88 -10.47
C ASP A 58 -0.86 -10.52 -9.08
N ARG A 59 0.34 -10.82 -8.57
CA ARG A 59 0.50 -11.29 -7.19
C ARG A 59 0.54 -10.10 -6.23
N VAL A 60 0.02 -10.29 -5.02
CA VAL A 60 0.20 -9.34 -3.91
C VAL A 60 1.09 -9.98 -2.84
N LEU A 61 2.06 -9.21 -2.35
CA LEU A 61 2.87 -9.49 -1.18
C LEU A 61 2.59 -8.43 -0.14
N SER A 62 2.01 -8.82 0.98
CA SER A 62 1.73 -7.93 2.10
C SER A 62 2.51 -8.39 3.33
N GLU A 63 2.94 -7.46 4.17
CA GLU A 63 3.47 -7.76 5.52
C GLU A 63 2.46 -8.58 6.32
N GLU A 64 1.19 -8.13 6.31
CA GLU A 64 0.07 -8.76 7.03
C GLU A 64 -0.48 -10.06 6.38
N ALA A 65 0.06 -10.48 5.23
CA ALA A 65 -0.44 -11.68 4.55
C ALA A 65 -0.15 -12.95 5.37
N ALA A 66 -1.11 -13.88 5.41
CA ALA A 66 -0.90 -15.19 6.02
C ALA A 66 0.13 -16.02 5.24
N ALA A 67 0.74 -17.03 5.88
CA ALA A 67 1.81 -17.81 5.27
C ALA A 67 1.43 -18.48 3.93
N HIS A 68 0.16 -18.88 3.79
CA HIS A 68 -0.35 -19.51 2.58
C HIS A 68 -0.60 -18.51 1.43
N GLU A 69 -0.93 -17.26 1.75
CA GLU A 69 -1.12 -16.17 0.78
C GLU A 69 0.22 -15.72 0.18
N ARG A 70 1.29 -15.84 0.96
CA ARG A 70 2.66 -15.52 0.50
C ARG A 70 3.19 -16.46 -0.56
N THR A 71 2.57 -17.60 -0.86
CA THR A 71 3.11 -18.61 -1.80
C THR A 71 2.45 -18.65 -3.19
N ALA A 72 1.44 -17.82 -3.46
CA ALA A 72 0.79 -17.80 -4.78
C ALA A 72 1.78 -17.41 -5.89
N ALA A 73 1.81 -18.19 -6.98
CA ALA A 73 2.68 -17.91 -8.13
C ALA A 73 2.16 -16.71 -8.94
N ALA A 74 3.05 -15.78 -9.31
CA ALA A 74 2.72 -14.66 -10.17
C ALA A 74 2.67 -15.12 -11.64
N GLY A 75 1.48 -15.45 -12.15
CA GLY A 75 1.29 -15.82 -13.55
C GLY A 75 1.74 -14.74 -14.54
N SER A 76 1.59 -13.46 -14.16
CA SER A 76 1.98 -12.30 -14.98
C SER A 76 3.46 -11.86 -14.83
N GLY A 77 4.18 -12.40 -13.85
CA GLY A 77 5.50 -11.91 -13.45
C GLY A 77 5.49 -10.53 -12.78
N ARG A 78 4.31 -10.02 -12.41
CA ARG A 78 4.12 -8.76 -11.68
C ARG A 78 3.74 -9.03 -10.22
N VAL A 79 4.29 -8.24 -9.32
CA VAL A 79 4.11 -8.38 -7.88
C VAL A 79 3.91 -7.00 -7.25
N TRP A 80 2.75 -6.78 -6.65
CA TRP A 80 2.48 -5.64 -5.79
C TRP A 80 2.99 -5.95 -4.39
N ILE A 81 3.87 -5.11 -3.88
CA ILE A 81 4.43 -5.23 -2.54
C ILE A 81 3.81 -4.11 -1.72
N ILE A 82 3.13 -4.45 -0.63
CA ILE A 82 2.42 -3.50 0.21
C ILE A 82 2.84 -3.64 1.67
N ASP A 83 3.03 -2.50 2.31
CA ASP A 83 2.99 -2.36 3.76
C ASP A 83 1.75 -1.49 4.07
N PRO A 84 0.67 -2.12 4.58
CA PRO A 84 -0.58 -1.43 4.84
C PRO A 84 -0.48 -0.38 5.96
N LEU A 85 0.49 -0.49 6.87
CA LEU A 85 0.68 0.40 8.02
C LEU A 85 2.16 0.40 8.47
N ASP A 86 2.98 1.15 7.76
CA ASP A 86 4.38 1.38 8.16
C ASP A 86 4.42 2.34 9.34
N GLY A 87 5.14 1.96 10.40
CA GLY A 87 5.20 2.71 11.65
C GLY A 87 4.08 2.36 12.63
N THR A 88 3.69 1.09 12.72
CA THR A 88 2.63 0.60 13.63
C THR A 88 2.79 1.04 15.09
N THR A 89 4.03 1.09 15.59
CA THR A 89 4.35 1.62 16.93
C THR A 89 3.95 3.09 17.06
N ASN A 90 4.28 3.90 16.07
CA ASN A 90 3.92 5.32 16.06
C ASN A 90 2.41 5.51 15.96
N PHE A 91 1.75 4.70 15.13
CA PHE A 91 0.31 4.68 15.00
C PHE A 91 -0.39 4.38 16.34
N LEU A 92 0.07 3.35 17.05
CA LEU A 92 -0.47 2.94 18.36
C LEU A 92 -0.27 4.02 19.44
N HIS A 93 0.91 4.64 19.47
CA HIS A 93 1.25 5.64 20.50
C HIS A 93 0.82 7.06 20.16
N GLY A 94 0.11 7.25 19.05
CA GLY A 94 -0.40 8.56 18.66
C GLY A 94 0.67 9.50 18.10
N PHE A 95 1.86 9.01 17.75
CA PHE A 95 2.88 9.82 17.08
C PHE A 95 2.43 10.20 15.65
N PRO A 96 2.81 11.38 15.16
CA PRO A 96 2.32 11.90 13.88
C PRO A 96 3.16 11.40 12.69
N GLN A 97 3.56 10.13 12.69
CA GLN A 97 4.46 9.54 11.68
C GLN A 97 4.10 8.08 11.45
N PHE A 98 3.31 7.82 10.42
CA PHE A 98 3.03 6.49 9.89
C PHE A 98 2.65 6.66 8.42
N ALA A 99 2.76 5.59 7.62
CA ALA A 99 2.50 5.68 6.19
C ALA A 99 1.86 4.40 5.64
N VAL A 100 1.36 4.51 4.41
CA VAL A 100 1.05 3.37 3.55
C VAL A 100 2.11 3.30 2.47
N SER A 101 2.74 2.14 2.29
CA SER A 101 3.77 1.93 1.25
C SER A 101 3.30 0.91 0.23
N ILE A 102 3.41 1.25 -1.06
CA ILE A 102 3.01 0.40 -2.19
C ILE A 102 4.13 0.43 -3.24
N ALA A 103 4.55 -0.73 -3.72
CA ALA A 103 5.48 -0.85 -4.83
C ALA A 103 4.99 -1.88 -5.85
N LEU A 104 5.36 -1.69 -7.11
CA LEU A 104 5.14 -2.65 -8.18
C LEU A 104 6.48 -3.17 -8.70
N LEU A 105 6.68 -4.48 -8.57
CA LEU A 105 7.76 -5.21 -9.20
C LEU A 105 7.24 -5.86 -10.49
N HIS A 106 7.91 -5.67 -11.61
CA HIS A 106 7.62 -6.35 -12.87
C HIS A 106 8.88 -7.07 -13.36
N LYS A 107 8.81 -8.41 -13.46
CA LYS A 107 9.92 -9.27 -13.89
C LYS A 107 11.22 -8.98 -13.13
N GLY A 108 11.11 -8.86 -11.81
CA GLY A 108 12.26 -8.61 -10.93
C GLY A 108 12.76 -7.16 -10.90
N ARG A 109 12.08 -6.21 -11.54
CA ARG A 109 12.45 -4.78 -11.54
C ARG A 109 11.35 -3.93 -10.92
N LEU A 110 11.74 -3.02 -10.01
CA LEU A 110 10.81 -2.06 -9.42
C LEU A 110 10.40 -1.03 -10.48
N GLU A 111 9.12 -0.96 -10.83
CA GLU A 111 8.59 -0.02 -11.82
C GLU A 111 7.94 1.20 -11.16
N GLN A 112 7.23 0.97 -10.05
CA GLN A 112 6.50 2.00 -9.30
C GLN A 112 6.82 1.90 -7.80
N GLY A 113 6.84 3.04 -7.13
CA GLY A 113 6.87 3.15 -5.67
C GLY A 113 6.03 4.34 -5.22
N VAL A 114 5.23 4.14 -4.18
CA VAL A 114 4.38 5.14 -3.56
C VAL A 114 4.48 5.00 -2.05
N VAL A 115 4.68 6.13 -1.35
CA VAL A 115 4.57 6.22 0.11
C VAL A 115 3.65 7.38 0.42
N TYR A 116 2.63 7.14 1.23
CA TYR A 116 1.66 8.17 1.61
C TYR A 116 1.66 8.37 3.12
N ASP A 117 1.99 9.59 3.56
CA ASP A 117 1.77 10.05 4.94
C ASP A 117 0.38 10.72 5.01
N PRO A 118 -0.63 10.07 5.62
CA PRO A 118 -1.98 10.58 5.63
C PRO A 118 -2.18 11.77 6.58
N LEU A 119 -1.29 11.97 7.57
CA LEU A 119 -1.39 13.10 8.49
C LEU A 119 -0.87 14.39 7.86
N ARG A 120 0.20 14.28 7.05
CA ARG A 120 0.77 15.42 6.30
C ARG A 120 0.13 15.61 4.93
N GLN A 121 -0.67 14.64 4.48
CA GLN A 121 -1.19 14.57 3.11
C GLN A 121 -0.07 14.62 2.07
N GLU A 122 1.07 14.00 2.40
CA GLU A 122 2.25 13.95 1.54
C GLU A 122 2.29 12.63 0.78
N LEU A 123 2.31 12.72 -0.55
CA LEU A 123 2.34 11.57 -1.44
C LEU A 123 3.67 11.55 -2.20
N PHE A 124 4.58 10.71 -1.73
CA PHE A 124 5.86 10.47 -2.38
C PHE A 124 5.68 9.41 -3.45
N THR A 125 6.10 9.69 -4.67
CA THR A 125 5.99 8.74 -5.78
C THR A 125 7.30 8.63 -6.55
N ALA A 126 7.56 7.46 -7.10
CA ALA A 126 8.67 7.23 -8.00
C ALA A 126 8.26 6.26 -9.11
N THR A 127 8.60 6.63 -10.34
CA THR A 127 8.40 5.79 -11.52
C THR A 127 9.74 5.61 -12.21
N ARG A 128 10.06 4.36 -12.57
CA ARG A 128 11.31 4.05 -13.27
C ARG A 128 11.42 4.88 -14.55
N GLY A 129 12.52 5.63 -14.66
CA GLY A 129 12.80 6.48 -15.82
C GLY A 129 12.11 7.84 -15.81
N ALA A 130 11.23 8.14 -14.85
CA ALA A 130 10.56 9.44 -14.71
C ALA A 130 10.97 10.21 -13.43
N GLY A 131 11.77 9.60 -12.56
CA GLY A 131 12.27 10.22 -11.33
C GLY A 131 11.33 10.02 -10.15
N ALA A 132 11.49 10.89 -9.14
CA ALA A 132 10.69 10.91 -7.92
C ALA A 132 10.03 12.28 -7.75
N LEU A 133 8.83 12.28 -7.17
CA LEU A 133 7.98 13.45 -6.97
C LEU A 133 7.39 13.44 -5.55
N LEU A 134 7.06 14.62 -5.04
CA LEU A 134 6.26 14.83 -3.85
C LEU A 134 5.03 15.65 -4.25
N ASN A 135 3.85 15.08 -3.98
CA ASN A 135 2.50 15.57 -4.26
C ASN A 135 2.13 15.61 -5.76
#